data_AF-A0A949ZY69-F1
#
_entry.id   AF-A0A949ZY69-F1
#
_cell.length_a   1.000
_cell.length_b   1.000
_cell.length_c   1.000
_cell.angle_alpha   90.00
_cell.angle_beta   90.00
_cell.angle_gamma   90.00
#
_symmetry.space_group_name_H-M   'P 1'
#
loop_
_entity.id
_entity.type
_entity.pdbx_description
1 polymer ?
#
loop_
_entity_poly.entity_id
_entity_poly.type
_entity_poly.pdbx_seq_one_letter_code
_entity_poly.pdbx_strand_id
1 'polypeptide(L)'
;MSNRTIARRRNALVLFHTFAERALAVGAAPKGLEQAFAASLQISPSMWSQIKSARPIGDKLARQFEALSGKPKGWMDENREAAALMPAEKAFLELALRAWRATNSAGRKKLHTDLVRVVEAVPQVR
;
A
#
# COMPACT_ATOMS: atom_id res chain seq x y z
N MET A 1 -3.99 -11.39 -22.50
CA MET A 1 -3.29 -10.09 -22.35
C MET A 1 -3.74 -9.26 -21.14
N SER A 2 -4.77 -9.67 -20.39
CA SER A 2 -5.37 -8.94 -19.26
C SER A 2 -4.60 -9.00 -17.92
N ASN A 3 -3.71 -9.99 -17.72
CA ASN A 3 -3.05 -10.21 -16.44
C ASN A 3 -1.93 -9.18 -16.15
N ARG A 4 -1.11 -8.83 -17.15
CA ARG A 4 0.05 -7.94 -16.98
C ARG A 4 -0.31 -6.50 -16.59
N THR A 5 -1.34 -5.92 -17.19
CA THR A 5 -1.75 -4.55 -16.87
C THR A 5 -2.25 -4.43 -15.43
N ILE A 6 -3.02 -5.44 -14.98
CA ILE A 6 -3.49 -5.53 -13.60
C ILE A 6 -2.31 -5.75 -12.64
N ALA A 7 -1.39 -6.67 -12.98
CA ALA A 7 -0.18 -6.93 -12.20
C ALA A 7 0.66 -5.66 -12.02
N ARG A 8 0.94 -4.92 -13.10
CA ARG A 8 1.71 -3.66 -13.03
C ARG A 8 1.08 -2.63 -12.11
N ARG A 9 -0.25 -2.45 -12.19
CA ARG A 9 -0.95 -1.52 -11.31
C ARG A 9 -0.86 -1.95 -9.85
N ARG A 10 -1.08 -3.24 -9.55
CA ARG A 10 -0.90 -3.79 -8.19
C ARG A 10 0.53 -3.58 -7.69
N ASN A 11 1.52 -3.86 -8.53
CA ASN A 11 2.94 -3.69 -8.21
C ASN A 11 3.31 -2.22 -7.98
N ALA A 12 2.71 -1.27 -8.72
CA ALA A 12 2.88 0.17 -8.46
C ALA A 12 2.36 0.57 -7.08
N LEU A 13 1.23 0.01 -6.63
CA LEU A 13 0.72 0.24 -5.27
C LEU A 13 1.68 -0.32 -4.21
N VAL A 14 2.25 -1.51 -4.43
CA VAL A 14 3.27 -2.08 -3.54
C VAL A 14 4.49 -1.16 -3.41
N LEU A 15 4.95 -0.57 -4.51
CA LEU A 15 6.04 0.42 -4.49
C LEU A 15 5.67 1.65 -3.66
N PHE A 16 4.46 2.18 -3.83
CA PHE A 16 3.98 3.32 -3.05
C PHE A 16 3.91 3.02 -1.55
N HIS A 17 3.34 1.87 -1.17
CA HIS A 17 3.26 1.47 0.24
C HIS A 17 4.65 1.33 0.86
N THR A 18 5.57 0.65 0.17
CA THR A 18 6.97 0.51 0.63
C THR A 18 7.65 1.88 0.80
N PHE A 19 7.38 2.81 -0.12
CA PHE A 19 7.90 4.18 -0.04
C PHE A 19 7.32 4.93 1.17
N ALA A 20 6.00 4.86 1.36
CA ALA A 20 5.30 5.52 2.45
C ALA A 20 5.76 5.00 3.82
N GLU A 21 5.91 3.68 3.99
CA GLU A 21 6.43 3.09 5.23
C GLU A 21 7.83 3.60 5.55
N ARG A 22 8.74 3.63 4.57
CA ARG A 22 10.09 4.16 4.76
C ARG A 22 10.08 5.63 5.14
N ALA A 23 9.22 6.42 4.52
CA ALA A 23 9.07 7.84 4.83
C ALA A 23 8.50 8.06 6.25
N LEU A 24 7.47 7.29 6.63
CA LEU A 24 6.87 7.37 7.97
C LEU A 24 7.85 6.90 9.05
N ALA A 25 8.64 5.86 8.79
CA ALA A 25 9.65 5.35 9.73
C ALA A 25 10.74 6.38 10.05
N VAL A 26 11.03 7.30 9.13
CA VAL A 26 11.97 8.43 9.36
C VAL A 26 11.27 9.71 9.86
N GLY A 27 9.99 9.61 10.23
CA GLY A 27 9.24 10.72 10.83
C GLY A 27 8.61 11.70 9.83
N ALA A 28 8.50 11.34 8.55
CA ALA A 28 7.82 12.19 7.57
C ALA A 28 6.32 12.33 7.89
N ALA A 29 5.75 13.51 7.63
CA ALA A 29 4.32 13.71 7.77
C ALA A 29 3.54 12.91 6.71
N PRO A 30 2.37 12.34 7.03
CA PRO A 30 1.52 11.63 6.06
C PRO A 30 1.07 12.51 4.89
N LYS A 31 0.92 13.82 5.14
CA LYS A 31 0.48 14.79 4.13
C LYS A 31 1.59 15.01 3.10
N GLY A 32 1.29 14.74 1.83
CA GLY A 32 2.21 14.95 0.71
C GLY A 32 3.00 13.71 0.27
N LEU A 33 2.83 12.56 0.93
CA LEU A 33 3.52 11.31 0.54
C LEU A 33 3.25 10.89 -0.90
N GLU A 34 2.02 11.07 -1.38
CA GLU A 34 1.67 10.77 -2.77
C GLU A 34 2.38 11.69 -3.78
N GLN A 35 2.54 12.97 -3.44
CA GLN A 35 3.28 13.91 -4.28
C GLN A 35 4.76 13.58 -4.29
N ALA A 36 5.34 13.27 -3.12
CA ALA A 36 6.74 12.87 -3.00
C ALA A 36 7.02 11.56 -3.78
N PHE A 37 6.10 10.59 -3.70
CA PHE A 37 6.20 9.35 -4.46
C PHE A 37 6.13 9.59 -5.97
N ALA A 38 5.15 10.39 -6.43
CA ALA A 38 5.04 10.74 -7.84
C ALA A 38 6.31 11.42 -8.36
N ALA A 39 6.89 12.32 -7.57
CA ALA A 39 8.17 12.96 -7.88
C ALA A 39 9.34 11.96 -7.95
N SER A 40 9.40 11.00 -7.01
CA SER A 40 10.43 9.94 -7.03
C SER A 40 10.38 9.07 -8.28
N LEU A 41 9.18 8.89 -8.83
CA LEU A 41 8.94 8.16 -10.09
C LEU A 41 8.96 9.06 -11.32
N GLN A 42 9.26 10.36 -11.17
CA GLN A 42 9.27 11.35 -12.25
C GLN A 42 7.95 11.39 -13.04
N ILE A 43 6.83 11.31 -12.34
CA ILE A 43 5.48 11.47 -12.90
C ILE A 43 4.73 12.60 -12.20
N SER A 44 3.70 13.14 -12.85
CA SER A 44 2.85 14.15 -12.21
C SER A 44 1.95 13.51 -11.13
N PRO A 45 1.57 14.26 -10.08
CA PRO A 45 0.60 13.79 -9.09
C PRO A 45 -0.74 13.37 -9.72
N SER A 46 -1.19 14.09 -10.75
CA SER A 46 -2.40 13.72 -11.51
C SER A 46 -2.26 12.36 -12.20
N MET A 47 -1.11 12.09 -12.81
CA MET A 47 -0.82 10.77 -13.41
C MET A 47 -0.82 9.66 -12.35
N TRP A 48 -0.27 9.91 -11.17
CA TRP A 48 -0.33 8.96 -10.07
C TRP A 48 -1.77 8.68 -9.64
N SER A 49 -2.60 9.71 -9.46
CA SER A 49 -4.03 9.56 -9.15
C SER A 49 -4.76 8.74 -10.22
N GLN A 50 -4.47 8.97 -11.50
CA GLN A 50 -5.04 8.18 -12.59
C GLN A 50 -4.62 6.71 -12.54
N ILE A 51 -3.34 6.42 -12.27
CA ILE A 51 -2.83 5.04 -12.14
C ILE A 51 -3.48 4.33 -10.95
N LYS A 52 -3.65 5.04 -9.83
CA LYS A 52 -4.38 4.53 -8.67
C LYS A 52 -5.83 4.20 -8.99
N SER A 53 -6.50 4.93 -9.88
CA SER A 53 -7.91 4.73 -10.21
C SER A 53 -8.19 3.72 -11.32
N ALA A 54 -7.52 3.85 -12.48
CA ALA A 54 -7.82 3.00 -13.64
C ALA A 54 -6.75 2.97 -14.73
N ARG A 55 -5.82 3.93 -14.78
CA ARG A 55 -4.92 4.10 -15.92
C ARG A 55 -3.95 2.91 -16.06
N PRO A 56 -3.89 2.28 -17.25
CA PRO A 56 -2.91 1.24 -17.54
C PRO A 56 -1.47 1.74 -17.47
N ILE A 57 -0.56 0.89 -16.99
CA ILE A 57 0.89 1.12 -17.02
C ILE A 57 1.49 0.38 -18.22
N GLY A 58 1.93 1.13 -19.23
CA GLY A 58 2.63 0.59 -20.40
C GLY A 58 4.08 0.20 -20.11
N ASP A 59 4.73 -0.48 -21.04
CA ASP A 59 6.08 -1.04 -20.87
C ASP A 59 7.11 0.01 -20.50
N LYS A 60 7.15 1.15 -21.21
CA LYS A 60 8.10 2.24 -20.92
C LYS A 60 7.98 2.73 -19.48
N LEU A 61 6.74 2.92 -19.01
CA LEU A 61 6.47 3.40 -17.65
C LEU A 61 6.80 2.33 -16.60
N ALA A 62 6.51 1.06 -16.89
CA ALA A 62 6.88 -0.06 -16.02
C ALA A 62 8.41 -0.15 -15.83
N ARG A 63 9.18 -0.03 -16.92
CA ARG A 63 10.65 -0.02 -16.87
C ARG A 63 11.19 1.20 -16.12
N GLN A 64 10.59 2.38 -16.30
CA GLN A 64 10.93 3.58 -15.53
C GLN A 64 10.72 3.37 -14.03
N PHE A 65 9.59 2.79 -13.63
CA PHE A 65 9.29 2.54 -12.21
C PHE A 65 10.30 1.58 -11.59
N GLU A 66 10.69 0.54 -12.32
CA GLU A 66 11.71 -0.41 -11.87
C GLU A 66 13.05 0.28 -11.64
N ALA A 67 13.53 1.06 -12.61
CA ALA A 67 14.79 1.78 -12.51
C ALA A 67 14.81 2.77 -11.34
N LEU A 68 13.77 3.60 -11.20
CA LEU A 68 13.69 4.62 -10.15
C LEU A 68 13.43 4.03 -8.75
N SER A 69 12.86 2.82 -8.68
CA SER A 69 12.62 2.11 -7.41
C SER A 69 13.69 1.08 -7.06
N GLY A 70 14.76 0.99 -7.86
CA GLY A 70 15.85 0.02 -7.66
C GLY A 70 15.38 -1.44 -7.76
N LYS A 71 14.38 -1.73 -8.60
CA LYS A 71 13.88 -3.09 -8.84
C LYS A 71 14.48 -3.67 -10.12
N PRO A 72 14.66 -5.00 -10.21
CA PRO A 72 15.15 -5.63 -11.42
C PRO A 72 14.15 -5.47 -12.58
N LYS A 73 14.66 -5.53 -13.81
CA LYS A 73 13.83 -5.48 -15.02
C LYS A 73 12.83 -6.64 -15.02
N GLY A 74 11.55 -6.34 -15.23
CA GLY A 74 10.48 -7.34 -15.22
C GLY A 74 9.71 -7.44 -13.90
N TRP A 75 10.22 -6.83 -12.83
CA TRP A 75 9.59 -6.84 -11.51
C TRP A 75 8.12 -6.36 -11.54
N MET A 76 7.82 -5.36 -12.36
CA MET A 76 6.47 -4.82 -12.53
C MET A 76 5.53 -5.76 -13.31
N ASP A 77 6.07 -6.67 -14.12
CA ASP A 77 5.29 -7.59 -14.96
C ASP A 77 4.87 -8.87 -14.23
N GLU A 78 5.52 -9.16 -13.12
CA GLU A 78 5.28 -10.35 -12.32
C GLU A 78 3.92 -10.26 -11.63
N ASN A 79 3.11 -11.31 -11.77
CA ASN A 79 1.88 -11.42 -11.01
C ASN A 79 2.22 -11.79 -9.57
N ARG A 80 2.43 -10.76 -8.75
CA ARG A 80 2.59 -10.88 -7.31
C ARG A 80 1.20 -10.92 -6.69
N GLU A 81 0.94 -11.87 -5.80
CA GLU A 81 -0.28 -11.84 -5.00
C GLU A 81 -0.39 -10.45 -4.37
N ALA A 82 -1.54 -9.81 -4.58
CA ALA A 82 -1.78 -8.41 -4.24
C ALA A 82 -1.37 -8.20 -2.78
N ALA A 83 -0.22 -7.54 -2.59
CA ALA A 83 0.43 -7.31 -1.31
C ALA A 83 0.13 -8.43 -0.31
N ALA A 84 0.84 -9.57 -0.40
CA ALA A 84 0.95 -10.45 0.76
C ALA A 84 1.19 -9.55 1.98
N LEU A 85 0.28 -9.61 2.96
CA LEU A 85 0.21 -8.71 4.12
C LEU A 85 1.63 -8.27 4.51
N MET A 86 1.86 -6.97 4.52
CA MET A 86 3.18 -6.42 4.81
C MET A 86 3.61 -6.88 6.21
N PRO A 87 4.92 -6.93 6.53
CA PRO A 87 5.37 -7.39 7.84
C PRO A 87 4.68 -6.66 9.01
N ALA A 88 4.39 -5.37 8.88
CA ALA A 88 3.64 -4.60 9.87
C ALA A 88 2.16 -5.03 9.98
N GLU A 89 1.49 -5.24 8.84
CA GLU A 89 0.10 -5.73 8.82
C GLU A 89 0.01 -7.16 9.37
N LYS A 90 0.98 -8.02 9.03
CA LYS A 90 1.13 -9.36 9.61
C LYS A 90 1.35 -9.29 11.12
N ALA A 91 2.28 -8.46 11.58
CA ALA A 91 2.55 -8.28 12.99
C ALA A 91 1.32 -7.77 13.74
N PHE A 92 0.56 -6.85 13.14
CA PHE A 92 -0.70 -6.37 13.70
C PHE A 92 -1.75 -7.49 13.77
N LEU A 93 -1.95 -8.25 12.69
CA LEU A 93 -2.90 -9.37 12.67
C LEU A 93 -2.52 -10.46 13.66
N GLU A 94 -1.24 -10.79 13.78
CA GLU A 94 -0.71 -11.71 14.78
C GLU A 94 -0.97 -11.20 16.20
N LEU A 95 -0.72 -9.92 16.47
CA LEU A 95 -0.99 -9.29 17.76
C LEU A 95 -2.48 -9.31 18.09
N ALA A 96 -3.33 -8.91 17.14
CA ALA A 96 -4.79 -8.91 17.30
C ALA A 96 -5.33 -10.31 17.57
N LEU A 97 -4.82 -11.32 16.85
CA LEU A 97 -5.20 -12.72 17.07
C LEU A 97 -4.75 -13.25 18.43
N ARG A 98 -3.53 -12.90 18.87
CA ARG A 98 -3.03 -13.24 20.22
C ARG A 98 -3.91 -12.60 21.30
N ALA A 99 -4.23 -11.32 21.17
CA ALA A 99 -5.10 -10.61 22.10
C ALA A 99 -6.50 -11.25 22.17
N TRP A 100 -7.08 -11.60 21.01
CA TRP A 100 -8.38 -12.26 20.92
C TRP A 100 -8.42 -13.62 21.66
N ARG A 101 -7.34 -14.41 21.52
CA ARG A 101 -7.20 -15.73 22.14
C ARG A 101 -6.91 -15.64 23.65
N ALA A 102 -6.18 -14.63 24.08
CA ALA A 102 -5.81 -14.44 25.49
C ALA A 102 -6.95 -13.90 26.38
N THR A 103 -8.10 -13.54 25.80
CA THR A 103 -9.22 -12.92 26.52
C THR A 103 -10.54 -13.70 26.41
N ASN A 104 -11.48 -13.36 27.31
CA ASN A 104 -12.84 -13.87 27.34
C ASN A 104 -13.81 -13.05 26.46
N SER A 105 -15.10 -13.41 26.48
CA SER A 105 -16.16 -12.77 25.68
C SER A 105 -16.27 -11.26 25.88
N ALA A 106 -16.07 -10.76 27.10
CA ALA A 106 -16.10 -9.33 27.40
C ALA A 106 -14.91 -8.59 26.74
N GLY A 107 -13.70 -9.14 26.87
CA GLY A 107 -12.53 -8.52 26.24
C GLY A 107 -12.53 -8.64 24.71
N ARG A 108 -13.12 -9.69 24.13
CA ARG A 108 -13.33 -9.80 22.67
C ARG A 108 -14.28 -8.72 22.16
N LYS A 109 -15.39 -8.48 22.87
CA LYS A 109 -16.32 -7.38 22.57
C LYS A 109 -15.61 -6.03 22.63
N LYS A 110 -14.82 -5.79 23.69
CA LYS A 110 -14.06 -4.55 23.84
C LYS A 110 -13.07 -4.34 22.67
N LEU A 111 -12.26 -5.36 22.36
CA LEU A 111 -11.31 -5.32 21.25
C LEU A 111 -12.01 -5.02 19.92
N HIS A 112 -13.14 -5.69 19.65
CA HIS A 112 -13.94 -5.42 18.46
C HIS A 112 -14.47 -3.98 18.42
N THR A 113 -15.03 -3.48 19.52
CA THR A 113 -15.53 -2.09 19.62
C THR A 113 -14.42 -1.07 19.40
N ASP A 114 -13.23 -1.29 19.96
CA ASP A 114 -12.10 -0.38 19.79
C ASP A 114 -11.63 -0.36 18.32
N LEU A 115 -11.58 -1.51 17.64
CA LEU A 115 -11.25 -1.59 16.21
C LEU A 115 -12.31 -0.91 15.34
N VAL A 116 -13.61 -1.11 15.61
CA VAL A 116 -14.70 -0.43 14.91
C VAL A 116 -14.59 1.08 15.06
N ARG A 117 -14.30 1.58 16.28
CA ARG A 117 -14.11 3.01 16.52
C ARG A 117 -12.98 3.59 15.69
N VAL A 118 -11.86 2.87 15.53
CA VAL A 118 -10.75 3.32 14.67
C VAL A 118 -11.19 3.43 13.22
N VAL A 119 -11.96 2.46 12.71
CA VAL A 119 -12.48 2.49 11.33
C VAL A 119 -13.42 3.67 11.11
N GLU A 120 -14.32 3.93 12.07
CA GLU A 120 -15.30 5.03 11.99
C GLU A 120 -14.67 6.41 12.19
N ALA A 121 -13.53 6.50 12.88
CA ALA A 121 -12.79 7.74 13.10
C ALA A 121 -11.98 8.21 11.88
N VAL A 122 -11.81 7.37 10.85
CA VAL A 122 -11.16 7.80 9.60
C VAL A 122 -12.15 8.67 8.82
N PRO A 123 -11.86 9.97 8.59
CA PRO A 123 -12.75 10.81 7.80
C PRO A 123 -12.82 10.25 6.38
N GLN A 124 -14.04 9.98 5.92
CA GLN A 124 -14.33 9.66 4.53
C GLN A 124 -13.90 10.86 3.69
N VAL A 125 -12.72 10.78 3.07
CA VAL A 125 -12.24 11.80 2.13
C VAL A 125 -13.21 11.81 0.96
N ARG A 126 -14.06 12.85 0.90
CA ARG A 126 -14.89 13.17 -0.26
C ARG A 126 -14.03 13.76 -1.37
#